data_AF-A0A1H1RKC7-F1
#
_entry.id   AF-A0A1H1RKC7-F1
#
_cell.length_a   1.000
_cell.length_b   1.000
_cell.length_c   1.000
_cell.angle_alpha   90.00
_cell.angle_beta   90.00
_cell.angle_gamma   90.00
#
_symmetry.space_group_name_H-M   'P 1'
#
loop_
_entity.id
_entity.type
_entity.pdbx_description
1 polymer ?
#
loop_
_entity_poly.entity_id
_entity_poly.type
_entity_poly.pdbx_seq_one_letter_code
_entity_poly.pdbx_strand_id
1 'polypeptide(L)'
;MLVAVALAGIAGVLVRQQQVTDQEAAARTITAVAREHRDDDVTLVVELPDGTRWSTPVLYAGDYPIGDPVELLVDDEGLRQLRSEPYDISLLLIPLVLVAGAGVALTSRAVARQRTLRRFFDGPQPARPVRALDNDGFVYVLIPGPHGQAEQLGVEHFGSTGGDPGDDHGTDPRLRTRPAILYGSPRPGSWCAVELDGYVYVPRAPVDEMDLVPYDNDRGLPAWLDDDGEPAADRDDLLPRDADPATVSEFTPVSGSSRGRMLRAGASGAFLGSSIVFAIGAWVPKEAFLVAGAVGLLLGLEGGWRRYLRPRMRWNTGGVSAVTPWGTTV
;
A
#
# COMPACT_ATOMS: atom_id res chain seq x y z
N MET A 1 -4.58 7.78 0.20
CA MET A 1 -4.11 8.66 -0.90
C MET A 1 -5.04 8.58 -2.10
N LEU A 2 -5.18 7.41 -2.74
CA LEU A 2 -6.07 7.23 -3.92
C LEU A 2 -7.50 7.74 -3.70
N VAL A 3 -8.12 7.41 -2.56
CA VAL A 3 -9.48 7.89 -2.23
C VAL A 3 -9.56 9.41 -2.18
N ALA A 4 -8.59 10.07 -1.54
CA ALA A 4 -8.61 11.53 -1.41
C ALA A 4 -8.40 12.22 -2.76
N VAL A 5 -7.49 11.71 -3.58
CA VAL A 5 -7.26 12.21 -4.95
C VAL A 5 -8.51 12.02 -5.81
N ALA A 6 -9.15 10.85 -5.74
CA ALA A 6 -10.36 10.57 -6.49
C ALA A 6 -11.53 11.49 -6.07
N LEU A 7 -11.75 11.68 -4.77
CA LEU A 7 -12.79 12.59 -4.26
C LEU A 7 -12.54 14.04 -4.67
N ALA A 8 -11.28 14.48 -4.66
CA ALA A 8 -10.92 15.81 -5.15
C ALA A 8 -11.19 15.96 -6.65
N GLY A 9 -10.85 14.93 -7.44
CA GLY A 9 -11.18 14.87 -8.87
C GLY A 9 -12.69 14.94 -9.09
N ILE A 10 -13.49 14.19 -8.33
CA ILE A 10 -14.95 14.18 -8.43
C ILE A 10 -15.50 15.57 -8.15
N ALA A 11 -15.06 16.22 -7.06
CA ALA A 11 -15.48 17.58 -6.74
C ALA A 11 -15.10 18.56 -7.85
N GLY A 12 -13.89 18.45 -8.41
CA GLY A 12 -13.44 19.28 -9.54
C GLY A 12 -14.30 19.10 -10.79
N VAL A 13 -14.64 17.85 -11.15
CA VAL A 13 -15.52 17.54 -12.29
C VAL A 13 -16.92 18.12 -12.06
N LEU A 14 -17.48 17.98 -10.85
CA LEU A 14 -18.80 18.53 -10.54
C LEU A 14 -18.83 20.06 -10.60
N VAL A 15 -17.81 20.74 -10.06
CA VAL A 15 -17.68 22.20 -10.16
C VAL A 15 -17.56 22.63 -11.62
N ARG A 16 -16.76 21.91 -12.42
CA ARG A 16 -16.62 22.22 -13.84
C ARG A 16 -17.91 21.97 -14.61
N GLN A 17 -18.65 20.91 -14.30
CA GLN A 17 -19.94 20.63 -14.92
C GLN A 17 -20.92 21.75 -14.63
N GLN A 18 -20.97 22.22 -13.37
CA GLN A 18 -21.82 23.35 -13.00
C GLN A 18 -21.47 24.61 -13.79
N GLN A 19 -20.17 24.94 -13.91
CA GLN A 19 -19.73 26.09 -14.69
C GLN A 19 -20.14 25.99 -16.16
N VAL A 20 -20.00 24.81 -16.77
CA VAL A 20 -20.41 24.57 -18.16
C VAL A 20 -21.92 24.72 -18.30
N THR A 21 -22.71 24.18 -17.37
CA THR A 21 -24.16 24.33 -17.35
C THR A 21 -24.59 25.79 -17.19
N ASP A 22 -23.91 26.55 -16.32
CA ASP A 22 -24.17 27.98 -16.13
C ASP A 22 -23.81 28.78 -17.39
N GLN A 23 -22.71 28.42 -18.07
CA GLN A 23 -22.27 29.01 -19.33
C GLN A 23 -23.26 28.71 -20.47
N GLU A 24 -23.68 27.45 -20.63
CA GLU A 24 -24.70 27.04 -21.60
C GLU A 24 -26.04 27.77 -21.37
N ALA A 25 -26.42 27.99 -20.11
CA ALA A 25 -27.64 28.72 -19.75
C ALA A 25 -27.56 30.22 -20.05
N ALA A 26 -26.37 30.82 -19.99
CA ALA A 26 -26.12 32.23 -20.31
C ALA A 26 -25.86 32.47 -21.81
N ALA A 27 -25.53 31.42 -22.57
CA ALA A 27 -25.17 31.51 -23.98
C ALA A 27 -26.34 31.93 -24.87
N ARG A 28 -26.02 32.60 -25.98
CA ARG A 28 -26.99 32.97 -27.01
C ARG A 28 -27.15 31.85 -28.02
N THR A 29 -28.39 31.50 -28.34
CA THR A 29 -28.70 30.58 -29.44
C THR A 29 -28.72 31.30 -30.78
N ILE A 30 -28.03 30.75 -31.78
CA ILE A 30 -28.08 31.17 -33.17
C ILE A 30 -28.41 29.99 -34.08
N THR A 31 -29.14 30.23 -35.15
CA THR A 31 -29.40 29.22 -36.18
C THR A 31 -28.27 29.26 -37.21
N ALA A 32 -27.57 28.15 -37.37
CA ALA A 32 -26.56 27.92 -38.40
C ALA A 32 -27.05 26.84 -39.37
N VAL A 33 -26.32 26.60 -40.46
CA VAL A 33 -26.66 25.54 -41.43
C VAL A 33 -25.51 24.56 -41.55
N ALA A 34 -25.80 23.26 -41.45
CA ALA A 34 -24.81 22.20 -41.66
C ALA A 34 -24.30 22.22 -43.11
N ARG A 35 -22.97 22.21 -43.31
CA ARG A 35 -22.35 22.33 -44.64
C ARG A 35 -21.44 21.19 -45.03
N GLU A 36 -20.69 20.65 -44.08
CA GLU A 36 -19.69 19.63 -44.37
C GLU A 36 -19.49 18.75 -43.13
N HIS A 37 -19.35 17.45 -43.34
CA HIS A 37 -18.84 16.50 -42.33
C HIS A 37 -17.34 16.36 -42.55
N ARG A 38 -16.54 16.53 -41.51
CA ARG A 38 -15.07 16.41 -41.54
C ARG A 38 -14.59 15.39 -40.53
N ASP A 39 -13.38 14.90 -40.79
CA ASP A 39 -12.57 14.09 -39.86
C ASP A 39 -13.35 12.91 -39.27
N ASP A 40 -13.60 11.88 -40.09
CA ASP A 40 -14.21 10.61 -39.66
C ASP A 40 -15.51 10.75 -38.85
N ASP A 41 -16.42 11.62 -39.30
CA ASP A 41 -17.75 11.87 -38.72
C ASP A 41 -17.77 12.43 -37.29
N VAL A 42 -16.69 13.07 -36.79
CA VAL A 42 -16.71 13.72 -35.45
C VAL A 42 -16.62 15.25 -35.50
N THR A 43 -16.57 15.83 -36.70
CA THR A 43 -16.56 17.28 -36.88
C THR A 43 -17.64 17.72 -37.86
N LEU A 44 -18.47 18.67 -37.45
CA LEU A 44 -19.45 19.33 -38.31
C LEU A 44 -18.97 20.74 -38.65
N VAL A 45 -18.91 21.06 -39.95
CA VAL A 45 -18.74 22.45 -40.40
C VAL A 45 -20.11 23.07 -40.58
N VAL A 46 -20.35 24.16 -39.86
CA VAL A 46 -21.57 24.95 -39.91
C VAL A 46 -21.31 26.32 -40.54
N GLU A 47 -22.29 26.83 -41.27
CA GLU A 47 -22.29 28.21 -41.77
C GLU A 47 -23.22 29.07 -40.91
N LEU A 48 -22.66 30.14 -40.36
CA LEU A 48 -23.35 31.11 -39.53
C LEU A 48 -24.16 32.11 -40.39
N PRO A 49 -25.11 32.88 -39.81
CA PRO A 49 -25.92 33.85 -40.56
C PRO A 49 -25.14 34.94 -41.30
N ASP A 50 -23.90 35.22 -40.88
CA ASP A 50 -23.00 36.18 -41.51
C ASP A 50 -22.17 35.57 -42.67
N GLY A 51 -22.40 34.29 -42.99
CA GLY A 51 -21.65 33.53 -44.00
C GLY A 51 -20.34 32.93 -43.48
N THR A 52 -19.96 33.19 -42.23
CA THR A 52 -18.75 32.62 -41.64
C THR A 52 -18.91 31.11 -41.45
N ARG A 53 -17.90 30.34 -41.84
CA ARG A 53 -17.86 28.89 -41.60
C ARG A 53 -17.08 28.56 -40.34
N TRP A 54 -17.59 27.63 -39.56
CA TRP A 54 -16.98 27.20 -38.31
C TRP A 54 -17.01 25.68 -38.17
N SER A 55 -15.96 25.11 -37.60
CA SER A 55 -15.89 23.68 -37.26
C SER A 55 -16.27 23.49 -35.78
N THR A 56 -17.25 22.64 -35.51
CA THR A 56 -17.64 22.23 -34.16
C THR A 56 -17.47 20.72 -34.01
N PRO A 57 -16.91 20.23 -32.89
CA PRO A 57 -16.93 18.80 -32.61
C PRO A 57 -18.37 18.35 -32.37
N VAL A 58 -18.68 17.13 -32.81
CA VAL A 58 -19.96 16.45 -32.61
C VAL A 58 -19.71 14.97 -32.30
N LEU A 59 -20.65 14.31 -31.64
CA LEU A 59 -20.56 12.88 -31.35
C LEU A 59 -20.64 12.05 -32.63
N TYR A 60 -21.54 12.43 -33.54
CA TYR A 60 -21.68 11.80 -34.84
C TYR A 60 -22.24 12.79 -35.88
N ALA A 61 -21.44 13.15 -36.87
CA ALA A 61 -21.78 14.13 -37.89
C ALA A 61 -22.96 13.68 -38.77
N GLY A 62 -23.12 12.36 -38.96
CA GLY A 62 -24.21 11.77 -39.73
C GLY A 62 -25.62 12.08 -39.18
N ASP A 63 -25.73 12.48 -37.91
CA ASP A 63 -27.00 12.91 -37.30
C ASP A 63 -27.44 14.31 -37.76
N TYR A 64 -26.59 15.03 -38.51
CA TYR A 64 -26.83 16.39 -39.00
C TYR A 64 -26.76 16.45 -40.52
N PRO A 65 -27.89 16.25 -41.24
CA PRO A 65 -27.90 16.28 -42.69
C PRO A 65 -27.41 17.62 -43.26
N ILE A 66 -26.60 17.55 -44.31
CA ILE A 66 -26.07 18.75 -44.96
C ILE A 66 -27.22 19.58 -45.57
N GLY A 67 -27.24 20.88 -45.25
CA GLY A 67 -28.29 21.81 -45.64
C GLY A 67 -29.34 22.05 -44.56
N ASP A 68 -29.39 21.22 -43.52
CA ASP A 68 -30.36 21.38 -42.43
C ASP A 68 -29.94 22.50 -41.46
N PRO A 69 -30.93 23.24 -40.91
CA PRO A 69 -30.66 24.21 -39.87
C PRO A 69 -30.30 23.50 -38.55
N VAL A 70 -29.28 24.01 -37.88
CA VAL A 70 -28.83 23.53 -36.56
C VAL A 70 -28.77 24.70 -35.58
N GLU A 71 -29.07 24.45 -34.31
CA GLU A 71 -28.97 25.46 -33.25
C GLU A 71 -27.61 25.39 -32.58
N LEU A 72 -26.86 26.50 -32.65
CA LEU A 72 -25.55 26.66 -32.02
C LEU A 72 -25.69 27.58 -30.80
N LEU A 73 -25.16 27.15 -29.65
CA LEU A 73 -24.93 28.00 -28.48
C LEU A 73 -23.60 28.73 -28.66
N VAL A 74 -23.64 30.06 -28.54
CA VAL A 74 -22.46 30.93 -28.67
C VAL A 74 -22.40 31.94 -27.54
N ASP A 75 -21.21 32.16 -26.99
CA ASP A 75 -20.94 33.23 -26.03
C ASP A 75 -19.66 34.02 -26.38
N ASP A 76 -19.40 35.06 -25.59
CA ASP A 76 -18.22 35.92 -25.74
C ASP A 76 -16.94 35.27 -25.17
N GLU A 77 -17.08 34.19 -24.37
CA GLU A 77 -15.96 33.43 -23.79
C GLU A 77 -15.44 32.32 -24.73
N GLY A 78 -16.06 32.15 -25.89
CA GLY A 78 -15.64 31.24 -26.94
C GLY A 78 -16.40 29.91 -26.99
N LEU A 79 -17.48 29.76 -26.22
CA LEU A 79 -18.41 28.63 -26.36
C LEU A 79 -18.99 28.64 -27.77
N ARG A 80 -18.88 27.50 -28.46
CA ARG A 80 -19.47 27.25 -29.78
C ARG A 80 -19.82 25.78 -29.84
N GLN A 81 -21.07 25.46 -29.61
CA GLN A 81 -21.52 24.09 -29.38
C GLN A 81 -22.92 23.88 -29.91
N LEU A 82 -23.24 22.68 -30.41
CA LEU A 82 -24.60 22.35 -30.81
C LEU A 82 -25.49 22.18 -29.58
N ARG A 83 -26.67 22.81 -29.59
CA ARG A 83 -27.64 22.71 -28.50
C ARG A 83 -28.15 21.27 -28.30
N SER A 84 -28.17 20.47 -29.36
CA SER A 84 -28.55 19.05 -29.32
C SER A 84 -27.53 18.17 -28.62
N GLU A 85 -26.29 18.64 -28.43
CA GLU A 85 -25.19 17.90 -27.80
C GLU A 85 -24.63 18.67 -26.61
N PRO A 86 -25.34 18.67 -25.46
CA PRO A 86 -24.85 19.32 -24.24
C PRO A 86 -23.54 18.67 -23.78
N TYR A 87 -22.64 19.48 -23.19
CA TYR A 87 -21.38 18.97 -22.67
C TYR A 87 -21.66 18.16 -21.41
N ASP A 88 -21.55 16.84 -21.54
CA ASP A 88 -21.61 15.95 -20.40
C ASP A 88 -20.21 15.47 -20.01
N ILE A 89 -19.55 16.23 -19.13
CA ILE A 89 -18.27 15.81 -18.57
C ILE A 89 -18.46 14.81 -17.42
N SER A 90 -19.68 14.40 -17.09
CA SER A 90 -19.94 13.39 -16.06
C SER A 90 -19.34 12.03 -16.41
N LEU A 91 -19.06 11.75 -17.69
CA LEU A 91 -18.30 10.57 -18.12
C LEU A 91 -16.93 10.49 -17.45
N LEU A 92 -16.31 11.63 -17.10
CA LEU A 92 -15.05 11.66 -16.34
C LEU A 92 -15.20 11.19 -14.89
N LEU A 93 -16.42 11.14 -14.35
CA LEU A 93 -16.69 10.61 -13.01
C LEU A 93 -16.50 9.09 -12.94
N ILE A 94 -16.74 8.35 -14.03
CA ILE A 94 -16.62 6.89 -14.06
C ILE A 94 -15.23 6.41 -13.61
N PRO A 95 -14.11 6.82 -14.26
CA PRO A 95 -12.79 6.39 -13.82
C PRO A 95 -12.45 6.88 -12.40
N LEU A 96 -12.92 8.07 -12.00
CA LEU A 96 -12.68 8.59 -10.65
C LEU A 96 -13.39 7.76 -9.57
N VAL A 97 -14.64 7.37 -9.80
CA VAL A 97 -15.40 6.49 -8.90
C VAL A 97 -14.74 5.12 -8.80
N LEU A 98 -14.26 4.56 -9.91
CA LEU A 98 -13.50 3.30 -9.90
C LEU A 98 -12.21 3.41 -9.07
N VAL A 99 -11.44 4.50 -9.22
CA VAL A 99 -10.23 4.76 -8.42
C VAL A 99 -10.57 4.95 -6.94
N ALA A 100 -11.66 5.65 -6.62
CA ALA A 100 -12.14 5.81 -5.25
C ALA A 100 -12.49 4.44 -4.63
N GLY A 101 -13.27 3.63 -5.34
CA GLY A 101 -13.66 2.28 -4.92
C GLY A 101 -12.45 1.37 -4.66
N ALA A 102 -11.51 1.33 -5.60
CA ALA A 102 -10.26 0.59 -5.44
C ALA A 102 -9.45 1.09 -4.24
N GLY A 103 -9.35 2.42 -4.07
CA GLY A 103 -8.68 3.04 -2.94
C GLY A 103 -9.30 2.65 -1.60
N VAL A 104 -10.64 2.60 -1.50
CA VAL A 104 -11.37 2.18 -0.29
C VAL A 104 -11.10 0.71 -0.01
N ALA A 105 -11.18 -0.16 -1.02
CA ALA A 105 -10.93 -1.60 -0.86
C ALA A 105 -9.49 -1.91 -0.40
N LEU A 106 -8.49 -1.23 -0.97
CA LEU A 106 -7.10 -1.38 -0.54
C LEU A 106 -6.88 -0.86 0.89
N THR A 107 -7.50 0.28 1.22
CA THR A 107 -7.38 0.86 2.56
C THR A 107 -8.07 -0.01 3.61
N SER A 108 -9.25 -0.57 3.31
CA SER A 108 -9.96 -1.46 4.24
C SER A 108 -9.16 -2.74 4.50
N ARG A 109 -8.57 -3.34 3.46
CA ARG A 109 -7.67 -4.50 3.59
C ARG A 109 -6.43 -4.16 4.42
N ALA A 110 -5.81 -3.00 4.17
CA ALA A 110 -4.65 -2.54 4.93
C ALA A 110 -5.00 -2.29 6.42
N VAL A 111 -6.14 -1.66 6.70
CA VAL A 111 -6.62 -1.40 8.06
C VAL A 111 -6.94 -2.71 8.79
N ALA A 112 -7.61 -3.66 8.12
CA ALA A 112 -7.87 -4.98 8.68
C ALA A 112 -6.57 -5.70 9.03
N ARG A 113 -5.60 -5.72 8.10
CA ARG A 113 -4.26 -6.28 8.31
C ARG A 113 -3.50 -5.60 9.44
N GLN A 114 -3.58 -4.28 9.55
CA GLN A 114 -2.95 -3.54 10.64
C GLN A 114 -3.62 -3.82 11.99
N ARG A 115 -4.95 -3.97 12.02
CA ARG A 115 -5.67 -4.33 13.25
C ARG A 115 -5.30 -5.72 13.74
N THR A 116 -5.21 -6.71 12.85
CA THR A 116 -4.78 -8.08 13.23
C THR A 116 -3.34 -8.09 13.68
N LEU A 117 -2.46 -7.34 13.00
CA LEU A 117 -1.07 -7.18 13.42
C LEU A 117 -0.95 -6.50 14.79
N ARG A 118 -1.69 -5.43 15.04
CA ARG A 118 -1.71 -4.78 16.36
C ARG A 118 -2.16 -5.74 17.45
N ARG A 119 -3.24 -6.50 17.22
CA ARG A 119 -3.68 -7.54 18.17
C ARG A 119 -2.60 -8.59 18.45
N PHE A 120 -1.84 -8.98 17.44
CA PHE A 120 -0.71 -9.89 17.59
C PHE A 120 0.40 -9.30 18.48
N PHE A 121 0.63 -7.99 18.42
CA PHE A 121 1.62 -7.31 19.26
C PHE A 121 1.10 -6.90 20.65
N ASP A 122 -0.21 -6.65 20.78
CA ASP A 122 -0.85 -6.13 21.99
C ASP A 122 -1.29 -7.26 22.94
N GLY A 123 -1.35 -8.50 22.46
CA GLY A 123 -1.78 -9.67 23.24
C GLY A 123 -0.68 -10.73 23.41
N PRO A 124 -0.76 -11.56 24.46
CA PRO A 124 0.16 -12.68 24.64
C PRO A 124 0.10 -13.62 23.43
N GLN A 125 1.25 -14.10 23.00
CA GLN A 125 1.37 -15.02 21.87
C GLN A 125 1.85 -16.39 22.36
N PRO A 126 1.31 -17.50 21.82
CA PRO A 126 1.87 -18.81 22.09
C PRO A 126 3.32 -18.83 21.57
N ALA A 127 4.25 -19.25 22.43
CA ALA A 127 5.65 -19.41 22.09
C ALA A 127 5.97 -20.90 22.00
N ARG A 128 6.73 -21.31 20.99
CA ARG A 128 7.19 -22.69 20.86
C ARG A 128 8.61 -22.77 20.29
N PRO A 129 9.42 -23.73 20.76
CA PRO A 129 10.74 -23.97 20.18
C PRO A 129 10.59 -24.47 18.75
N VAL A 130 11.42 -23.95 17.85
CA VAL A 130 11.48 -24.32 16.43
C VAL A 130 12.94 -24.35 15.98
N ARG A 131 13.19 -24.92 14.80
CA ARG A 131 14.46 -24.73 14.09
C ARG A 131 14.26 -23.65 13.02
N ALA A 132 15.21 -22.75 12.88
CA ALA A 132 15.14 -21.69 11.87
C ALA A 132 16.43 -21.61 11.06
N LEU A 133 16.28 -21.31 9.78
CA LEU A 133 17.36 -21.05 8.83
C LEU A 133 17.24 -19.60 8.37
N ASP A 134 18.29 -18.80 8.57
CA ASP A 134 18.34 -17.42 8.07
C ASP A 134 19.02 -17.46 6.69
N ASN A 135 18.30 -17.00 5.67
CA ASN A 135 18.73 -17.05 4.29
C ASN A 135 18.30 -15.74 3.60
N ASP A 136 19.26 -14.83 3.42
CA ASP A 136 19.18 -13.61 2.62
C ASP A 136 17.80 -12.93 2.56
N GLY A 137 17.34 -12.45 3.72
CA GLY A 137 16.11 -11.66 3.85
C GLY A 137 14.86 -12.48 4.22
N PHE A 138 15.00 -13.80 4.34
CA PHE A 138 13.99 -14.71 4.83
C PHE A 138 14.53 -15.54 6.00
N VAL A 139 13.71 -15.70 7.04
CA VAL A 139 13.93 -16.73 8.04
C VAL A 139 12.95 -17.86 7.77
N TYR A 140 13.47 -19.01 7.33
CA TYR A 140 12.69 -20.22 7.15
C TYR A 140 12.57 -20.95 8.48
N VAL A 141 11.35 -21.06 8.99
CA VAL A 141 11.03 -21.79 10.21
C VAL A 141 10.63 -23.21 9.83
N LEU A 142 11.27 -24.19 10.46
CA LEU A 142 10.96 -25.60 10.32
C LEU A 142 10.22 -26.07 11.56
N ILE A 143 9.00 -26.54 11.34
CA ILE A 143 8.12 -27.06 12.38
C ILE A 143 8.07 -28.57 12.19
N PRO A 144 8.65 -29.36 13.11
CA PRO A 144 8.68 -30.81 12.97
C PRO A 144 7.27 -31.38 12.85
N GLY A 145 7.04 -32.11 11.76
CA GLY A 145 5.81 -32.85 11.47
C GLY A 145 6.00 -34.36 11.62
N PRO A 146 4.93 -35.15 11.46
CA PRO A 146 5.02 -36.60 11.49
C PRO A 146 5.82 -37.14 10.28
N HIS A 147 6.38 -38.34 10.41
CA HIS A 147 7.01 -39.10 9.32
C HIS A 147 8.23 -38.45 8.65
N GLY A 148 9.04 -37.68 9.39
CA GLY A 148 10.26 -37.09 8.83
C GLY A 148 9.98 -35.97 7.81
N GLN A 149 8.86 -35.27 8.01
CA GLN A 149 8.53 -34.05 7.28
C GLN A 149 8.52 -32.88 8.26
N ALA A 150 8.81 -31.68 7.76
CA ALA A 150 8.58 -30.44 8.48
C ALA A 150 7.71 -29.51 7.65
N GLU A 151 6.85 -28.77 8.33
CA GLU A 151 6.20 -27.61 7.72
C GLU A 151 7.20 -26.46 7.72
N GLN A 152 7.47 -25.92 6.54
CA GLN A 152 8.34 -24.77 6.32
C GLN A 152 7.50 -23.50 6.21
N LEU A 153 7.87 -22.50 7.01
CA LEU A 153 7.28 -21.18 6.98
C LEU A 153 8.36 -20.13 6.68
N GLY A 154 8.21 -19.38 5.59
CA GLY A 154 9.05 -18.22 5.31
C GLY A 154 8.58 -16.97 6.07
N VAL A 155 9.44 -16.42 6.93
CA VAL A 155 9.22 -15.11 7.57
C VAL A 155 10.13 -14.08 6.91
N GLU A 156 9.56 -13.29 6.01
CA GLU A 156 10.28 -12.19 5.36
C GLU A 156 10.60 -11.07 6.38
N HIS A 157 11.87 -10.63 6.46
CA HIS A 157 12.30 -9.58 7.39
C HIS A 157 13.00 -8.40 6.69
N PHE A 158 13.04 -7.23 7.34
CA PHE A 158 13.78 -6.06 6.83
C PHE A 158 15.18 -6.05 7.41
N GLY A 159 16.16 -6.20 6.52
CA GLY A 159 17.57 -6.14 6.87
C GLY A 159 18.27 -7.34 6.28
N SER A 160 18.70 -7.23 5.03
CA SER A 160 20.02 -7.78 4.74
C SER A 160 20.94 -6.97 5.64
N THR A 161 21.35 -7.54 6.76
CA THR A 161 22.64 -7.18 7.33
C THR A 161 23.60 -7.47 6.19
N GLY A 162 24.02 -6.41 5.49
CA GLY A 162 24.85 -6.52 4.29
C GLY A 162 26.09 -7.34 4.63
N GLY A 163 26.01 -8.65 4.39
CA GLY A 163 27.17 -9.49 4.19
C GLY A 163 27.84 -8.91 2.96
N ASP A 164 29.08 -8.50 3.15
CA ASP A 164 29.92 -7.98 2.08
C ASP A 164 29.85 -8.97 0.90
N PRO A 165 29.37 -8.57 -0.30
CA PRO A 165 29.18 -9.47 -1.44
C PRO A 165 30.51 -10.01 -2.03
N GLY A 166 31.62 -9.87 -1.28
CA GLY A 166 32.97 -10.26 -1.69
C GLY A 166 33.52 -11.52 -1.02
N ASP A 167 32.83 -12.14 -0.05
CA ASP A 167 33.33 -13.36 0.59
C ASP A 167 32.87 -14.62 -0.17
N ASP A 168 33.88 -15.18 -0.84
CA ASP A 168 34.02 -16.42 -1.61
C ASP A 168 32.99 -17.54 -1.39
N HIS A 169 32.56 -18.16 -2.50
CA HIS A 169 31.60 -19.27 -2.60
C HIS A 169 32.13 -20.62 -2.09
N GLY A 170 32.80 -20.64 -0.94
CA GLY A 170 33.05 -21.87 -0.18
C GLY A 170 31.84 -22.13 0.72
N THR A 171 31.10 -23.22 0.46
CA THR A 171 30.11 -23.87 1.34
C THR A 171 29.70 -23.02 2.54
N ASP A 172 28.75 -22.09 2.35
CA ASP A 172 28.48 -21.04 3.33
C ASP A 172 28.04 -21.67 4.67
N PRO A 173 28.85 -21.59 5.75
CA PRO A 173 28.51 -22.15 7.06
C PRO A 173 27.25 -21.52 7.67
N ARG A 174 26.68 -20.49 7.03
CA ARG A 174 25.40 -19.85 7.39
C ARG A 174 24.17 -20.68 7.05
N LEU A 175 24.28 -21.75 6.24
CA LEU A 175 23.14 -22.61 5.90
C LEU A 175 22.81 -23.68 6.97
N ARG A 176 23.13 -23.43 8.24
CA ARG A 176 22.80 -24.31 9.35
C ARG A 176 21.50 -23.87 10.02
N THR A 177 20.63 -24.83 10.32
CA THR A 177 19.45 -24.57 11.15
C THR A 177 19.88 -24.31 12.59
N ARG A 178 19.31 -23.28 13.20
CA ARG A 178 19.59 -22.84 14.57
C ARG A 178 18.34 -22.98 15.44
N PRO A 179 18.47 -23.26 16.74
CA PRO A 179 17.35 -23.16 17.68
C PRO A 179 16.76 -21.75 17.66
N ALA A 180 15.44 -21.67 17.62
CA ALA A 180 14.69 -20.43 17.59
C ALA A 180 13.37 -20.57 18.35
N ILE A 181 12.72 -19.45 18.64
CA ILE A 181 11.39 -19.42 19.25
C ILE A 181 10.41 -18.81 18.25
N LEU A 182 9.34 -19.54 17.92
CA LEU A 182 8.23 -19.02 17.14
C LEU A 182 7.15 -18.48 18.08
N TYR A 183 6.80 -17.21 17.89
CA TYR A 183 5.66 -16.56 18.52
C TYR A 183 4.47 -16.54 17.56
N GLY A 184 3.32 -17.06 17.99
CA GLY A 184 2.09 -17.13 17.21
C GLY A 184 1.75 -18.54 16.72
N SER A 185 0.61 -18.65 16.03
CA SER A 185 0.16 -19.91 15.43
C SER A 185 0.51 -19.93 13.94
N PRO A 186 1.21 -20.97 13.45
CA PRO A 186 1.65 -21.10 12.05
C PRO A 186 0.48 -21.50 11.12
N ARG A 187 -0.57 -20.70 11.03
CA ARG A 187 -1.72 -21.01 10.17
C ARG A 187 -1.83 -19.97 9.08
N PRO A 188 -2.19 -20.35 7.84
CA PRO A 188 -2.45 -19.38 6.78
C PRO A 188 -3.34 -18.22 7.26
N GLY A 189 -2.90 -16.99 7.02
CA GLY A 189 -3.56 -15.76 7.46
C GLY A 189 -3.28 -15.30 8.90
N SER A 190 -2.54 -16.09 9.69
CA SER A 190 -2.11 -15.71 11.05
C SER A 190 -0.77 -14.98 11.02
N TRP A 191 -0.46 -14.20 12.06
CA TRP A 191 0.85 -13.56 12.19
C TRP A 191 1.78 -14.44 13.03
N CYS A 192 3.05 -14.50 12.65
CA CYS A 192 4.09 -15.20 13.39
C CYS A 192 5.38 -14.39 13.41
N ALA A 193 6.06 -14.34 14.54
CA ALA A 193 7.39 -13.74 14.67
C ALA A 193 8.38 -14.79 15.14
N VAL A 194 9.65 -14.65 14.76
CA VAL A 194 10.69 -15.63 15.10
C VAL A 194 11.77 -14.93 15.87
N GLU A 195 12.13 -15.46 17.03
CA GLU A 195 13.35 -15.07 17.72
C GLU A 195 14.46 -16.06 17.39
N LEU A 196 15.54 -15.55 16.81
CA LEU A 196 16.71 -16.30 16.43
C LEU A 196 17.94 -15.51 16.89
N ASP A 197 18.81 -16.15 17.69
CA ASP A 197 19.99 -15.55 18.30
C ASP A 197 19.70 -14.23 19.07
N GLY A 198 18.56 -14.19 19.77
CA GLY A 198 18.10 -13.02 20.53
C GLY A 198 17.57 -11.85 19.68
N TYR A 199 17.47 -12.03 18.37
CA TYR A 199 16.85 -11.07 17.44
C TYR A 199 15.46 -11.52 17.05
N VAL A 200 14.48 -10.62 17.17
CA VAL A 200 13.09 -10.90 16.79
C VAL A 200 12.81 -10.41 15.39
N TYR A 201 12.63 -11.36 14.48
CA TYR A 201 12.26 -11.17 13.10
C TYR A 201 10.76 -10.93 13.00
N VAL A 202 10.40 -9.67 12.75
CA VAL A 202 9.02 -9.21 12.67
C VAL A 202 8.44 -9.51 11.29
N PRO A 203 7.29 -10.21 11.19
CA PRO A 203 6.70 -10.58 9.91
C PRO A 203 6.28 -9.35 9.10
N ARG A 204 6.50 -9.40 7.79
CA ARG A 204 5.95 -8.41 6.87
C ARG A 204 4.53 -8.74 6.46
N ALA A 205 4.19 -10.02 6.35
CA ALA A 205 2.88 -10.53 5.99
C ALA A 205 2.41 -11.59 6.98
N PRO A 206 1.08 -11.83 7.06
CA PRO A 206 0.60 -13.06 7.66
C PRO A 206 1.25 -14.27 6.97
N VAL A 207 1.38 -15.36 7.72
CA VAL A 207 1.75 -16.68 7.24
C VAL A 207 0.93 -17.00 5.98
N ASP A 208 1.62 -17.35 4.91
CA ASP A 208 1.00 -17.83 3.69
C ASP A 208 0.76 -19.34 3.78
N GLU A 209 0.58 -20.02 2.64
CA GLU A 209 0.67 -21.47 2.58
C GLU A 209 2.04 -21.96 3.10
N MET A 210 2.03 -23.08 3.84
CA MET A 210 3.24 -23.69 4.39
C MET A 210 3.65 -24.87 3.50
N ASP A 211 4.93 -24.92 3.16
CA ASP A 211 5.45 -26.00 2.32
C ASP A 211 5.81 -27.20 3.20
N LEU A 212 5.44 -28.41 2.77
CA LEU A 212 5.93 -29.64 3.40
C LEU A 212 7.28 -29.98 2.80
N VAL A 213 8.33 -29.89 3.62
CA VAL A 213 9.68 -30.25 3.23
C VAL A 213 10.11 -31.54 3.90
N PRO A 214 10.84 -32.42 3.21
CA PRO A 214 11.55 -33.51 3.86
C PRO A 214 12.45 -32.96 4.98
N TYR A 215 12.40 -33.57 6.15
CA TYR A 215 13.11 -33.13 7.34
C TYR A 215 13.79 -34.30 8.03
N ASP A 216 15.11 -34.23 8.10
CA ASP A 216 15.89 -35.19 8.87
C ASP A 216 15.82 -34.79 10.35
N ASN A 217 15.06 -35.56 11.14
CA ASN A 217 14.92 -35.34 12.57
C ASN A 217 16.23 -35.56 13.34
N ASP A 218 17.11 -36.43 12.83
CA ASP A 218 18.37 -36.78 13.50
C ASP A 218 19.42 -35.68 13.25
N ARG A 219 19.38 -35.04 12.08
CA ARG A 219 20.30 -33.95 11.71
C ARG A 219 19.74 -32.55 11.92
N GLY A 220 18.43 -32.43 12.10
CA GLY A 220 17.74 -31.15 12.28
C GLY A 220 17.69 -30.27 11.02
N LEU A 221 17.90 -30.84 9.84
CA LEU A 221 18.05 -30.14 8.56
C LEU A 221 16.95 -30.55 7.56
N PRO A 222 16.54 -29.64 6.65
CA PRO A 222 15.78 -30.04 5.47
C PRO A 222 16.59 -31.06 4.66
N ALA A 223 16.00 -32.16 4.20
CA ALA A 223 16.76 -33.24 3.55
C ALA A 223 17.43 -32.84 2.21
N TRP A 224 17.09 -31.66 1.66
CA TRP A 224 17.72 -31.10 0.47
C TRP A 224 18.95 -30.21 0.78
N LEU A 225 19.22 -29.93 2.06
CA LEU A 225 20.38 -29.18 2.56
C LEU A 225 21.50 -30.12 3.08
N ASP A 226 21.35 -31.41 2.85
CA ASP A 226 22.17 -32.47 3.41
C ASP A 226 23.38 -32.75 2.49
N ASP A 227 24.45 -31.97 2.58
CA ASP A 227 25.75 -32.32 1.97
C ASP A 227 26.97 -32.19 2.89
N ASP A 228 26.86 -31.66 4.12
CA ASP A 228 28.05 -31.39 4.95
C ASP A 228 27.96 -31.94 6.39
N GLY A 229 27.72 -33.24 6.53
CA GLY A 229 28.37 -34.17 7.48
C GLY A 229 28.54 -33.86 8.99
N GLU A 230 28.08 -32.75 9.55
CA GLU A 230 28.18 -32.46 10.99
C GLU A 230 26.80 -32.38 11.67
N PRO A 231 26.58 -33.13 12.77
CA PRO A 231 25.30 -33.12 13.47
C PRO A 231 25.01 -31.76 14.11
N ALA A 232 23.78 -31.28 13.95
CA ALA A 232 23.26 -30.09 14.62
C ALA A 232 23.14 -30.30 16.14
N ALA A 233 23.22 -29.19 16.89
CA ALA A 233 23.24 -29.10 18.35
C ALA A 233 22.35 -30.13 19.10
N ASP A 234 22.89 -30.57 20.25
CA ASP A 234 22.36 -31.64 21.09
C ASP A 234 20.97 -31.29 21.64
N ARG A 235 20.08 -32.28 21.72
CA ARG A 235 18.71 -32.10 22.25
C ARG A 235 18.74 -31.62 23.70
N ASP A 236 19.82 -31.95 24.41
CA ASP A 236 20.06 -31.57 25.80
C ASP A 236 20.53 -30.11 25.96
N ASP A 237 20.85 -29.40 24.87
CA ASP A 237 21.18 -27.96 24.88
C ASP A 237 19.93 -27.06 24.94
N LEU A 238 18.73 -27.63 24.75
CA LEU A 238 17.47 -26.91 24.97
C LEU A 238 17.25 -26.77 26.48
N LEU A 239 17.14 -25.54 26.97
CA LEU A 239 16.95 -25.30 28.40
C LEU A 239 15.65 -25.97 28.87
N PRO A 240 15.53 -26.43 30.14
CA PRO A 240 14.31 -27.05 30.65
C PRO A 240 13.02 -26.20 30.51
N ARG A 241 13.16 -24.87 30.39
CA ARG A 241 12.06 -23.94 30.09
C ARG A 241 11.56 -24.00 28.65
N ASP A 242 12.37 -24.55 27.74
CA ASP A 242 12.11 -24.71 26.31
C ASP A 242 11.61 -26.13 25.99
N ALA A 243 11.62 -27.05 26.97
CA ALA A 243 11.26 -28.46 26.80
C ALA A 243 9.76 -28.77 27.00
N ASP A 244 8.99 -27.85 27.58
CA ASP A 244 7.54 -28.02 27.79
C ASP A 244 6.74 -27.09 26.85
N PRO A 245 6.26 -27.61 25.70
CA PRO A 245 5.45 -26.83 24.75
C PRO A 245 4.07 -26.45 25.29
N ALA A 246 3.68 -26.91 26.49
CA ALA A 246 2.36 -26.64 27.09
C ALA A 246 2.35 -25.43 28.05
N THR A 247 3.49 -24.94 28.50
CA THR A 247 3.57 -23.79 29.43
C THR A 247 3.64 -22.46 28.71
N VAL A 248 2.47 -21.96 28.29
CA VAL A 248 2.29 -20.57 27.83
C VAL A 248 2.38 -19.64 29.06
N SER A 249 3.41 -18.79 29.13
CA SER A 249 3.48 -17.75 30.17
C SER A 249 2.82 -16.46 29.66
N GLU A 250 1.76 -16.02 30.35
CA GLU A 250 1.12 -14.72 30.09
C GLU A 250 1.81 -13.61 30.90
N PHE A 251 2.22 -12.53 30.23
CA PHE A 251 2.73 -11.33 30.90
C PHE A 251 2.03 -10.07 30.33
N THR A 252 1.72 -9.11 31.20
CA THR A 252 0.90 -7.93 30.87
C THR A 252 1.76 -6.68 30.61
N PRO A 253 1.48 -5.89 29.55
CA PRO A 253 2.25 -4.70 29.23
C PRO A 253 1.86 -3.46 30.04
N VAL A 254 2.87 -2.62 30.34
CA VAL A 254 2.72 -1.28 30.94
C VAL A 254 2.60 -0.24 29.82
N SER A 255 1.49 0.50 29.80
CA SER A 255 1.21 1.51 28.77
C SER A 255 1.65 2.90 29.23
N GLY A 256 2.46 3.61 28.44
CA GLY A 256 2.52 5.07 28.50
C GLY A 256 3.82 5.72 28.03
N SER A 257 3.83 6.31 26.82
CA SER A 257 4.54 7.56 26.45
C SER A 257 4.78 7.76 24.94
N SER A 258 4.43 6.80 24.08
CA SER A 258 4.75 6.86 22.63
C SER A 258 3.94 7.88 21.81
N ARG A 259 2.79 8.36 22.31
CA ARG A 259 1.88 9.29 21.60
C ARG A 259 2.52 10.63 21.23
N GLY A 260 3.39 11.19 22.08
CA GLY A 260 3.94 12.54 21.88
C GLY A 260 4.94 12.66 20.72
N ARG A 261 5.63 11.56 20.37
CA ARG A 261 6.68 11.55 19.33
C ARG A 261 6.11 11.33 17.92
N MET A 262 4.97 10.64 17.80
CA MET A 262 4.27 10.43 16.53
C MET A 262 3.71 11.75 15.95
N LEU A 263 3.26 12.65 16.82
CA LEU A 263 2.72 13.97 16.43
C LEU A 263 3.79 14.89 15.80
N ARG A 264 5.06 14.83 16.25
CA ARG A 264 6.14 15.67 15.71
C ARG A 264 6.60 15.24 14.31
N ALA A 265 6.64 13.94 14.03
CA ALA A 265 7.02 13.43 12.70
C ALA A 265 5.96 13.75 11.62
N GLY A 266 4.67 13.70 11.98
CA GLY A 266 3.58 14.09 11.09
C GLY A 266 3.64 15.57 10.68
N ALA A 267 3.98 16.46 11.61
CA ALA A 267 4.06 17.91 11.34
C ALA A 267 5.10 18.27 10.25
N SER A 268 6.25 17.59 10.23
CA SER A 268 7.30 17.80 9.21
C SER A 268 6.90 17.32 7.80
N GLY A 269 6.05 16.30 7.68
CA GLY A 269 5.55 15.84 6.37
C GLY A 269 4.55 16.79 5.72
N ALA A 270 3.70 17.44 6.53
CA ALA A 270 2.78 18.47 6.04
C ALA A 270 3.52 19.68 5.44
N PHE A 271 4.65 20.06 6.03
CA PHE A 271 5.45 21.23 5.60
C PHE A 271 6.14 21.03 4.23
N LEU A 272 6.58 19.80 3.93
CA LEU A 272 7.16 19.44 2.63
C LEU A 272 6.11 19.28 1.53
N GLY A 273 4.94 18.72 1.87
CA GLY A 273 3.82 18.62 0.94
C GLY A 273 3.29 19.99 0.51
N SER A 274 3.22 20.96 1.43
CA SER A 274 2.75 22.32 1.12
C SER A 274 3.72 23.12 0.24
N SER A 275 5.03 22.87 0.33
CA SER A 275 6.05 23.65 -0.40
C SER A 275 6.17 23.26 -1.87
N ILE A 276 5.93 21.99 -2.24
CA ILE A 276 5.91 21.54 -3.64
C ILE A 276 4.72 22.15 -4.41
N VAL A 277 3.55 22.29 -3.76
CA VAL A 277 2.36 22.87 -4.42
C VAL A 277 2.44 24.39 -4.50
N PHE A 278 3.10 25.05 -3.53
CA PHE A 278 3.37 26.48 -3.61
C PHE A 278 4.26 26.84 -4.83
N ALA A 279 5.14 25.93 -5.25
CA ALA A 279 5.99 26.12 -6.42
C ALA A 279 5.25 26.00 -7.77
N ILE A 280 4.03 25.46 -7.80
CA ILE A 280 3.18 25.29 -9.00
C ILE A 280 2.07 26.37 -9.04
N GLY A 281 2.18 27.39 -8.18
CA GLY A 281 1.09 28.25 -7.69
C GLY A 281 0.47 29.30 -8.62
N ALA A 282 0.04 28.95 -9.83
CA ALA A 282 -0.87 29.82 -10.59
C ALA A 282 -2.04 29.11 -11.29
N TRP A 283 -1.98 27.79 -11.46
CA TRP A 283 -2.93 27.05 -12.30
C TRP A 283 -3.74 25.97 -11.55
N VAL A 284 -3.50 25.83 -10.25
CA VAL A 284 -4.05 24.75 -9.45
C VAL A 284 -5.15 25.30 -8.52
N PRO A 285 -6.39 24.77 -8.58
CA PRO A 285 -7.48 25.18 -7.70
C PRO A 285 -7.09 25.08 -6.23
N LYS A 286 -7.60 26.00 -5.39
CA LYS A 286 -7.25 26.07 -3.96
C LYS A 286 -7.59 24.78 -3.22
N GLU A 287 -8.57 24.02 -3.69
CA GLU A 287 -8.99 22.73 -3.12
C GLU A 287 -7.88 21.67 -3.25
N ALA A 288 -7.09 21.70 -4.33
CA ALA A 288 -6.00 20.75 -4.54
C ALA A 288 -4.82 20.94 -3.55
N PHE A 289 -4.67 22.13 -2.96
CA PHE A 289 -3.70 22.37 -1.88
C PHE A 289 -4.02 21.57 -0.62
N LEU A 290 -5.30 21.47 -0.25
CA LEU A 290 -5.72 20.71 0.94
C LEU A 290 -5.44 19.21 0.78
N VAL A 291 -5.68 18.70 -0.44
CA VAL A 291 -5.45 17.29 -0.78
C VAL A 291 -3.97 16.97 -0.72
N ALA A 292 -3.12 17.80 -1.35
CA ALA A 292 -1.67 17.59 -1.33
C ALA A 292 -1.07 17.71 0.08
N GLY A 293 -1.53 18.66 0.89
CA GLY A 293 -1.13 18.77 2.29
C GLY A 293 -1.49 17.54 3.11
N ALA A 294 -2.70 16.99 2.93
CA ALA A 294 -3.13 15.76 3.59
C ALA A 294 -2.30 14.54 3.15
N VAL A 295 -1.95 14.46 1.86
CA VAL A 295 -1.07 13.40 1.34
C VAL A 295 0.34 13.50 1.93
N GLY A 296 0.92 14.71 1.99
CA GLY A 296 2.23 14.96 2.59
C GLY A 296 2.29 14.57 4.08
N LEU A 297 1.26 14.90 4.85
CA LEU A 297 1.15 14.51 6.26
C LEU A 297 1.13 12.97 6.42
N LEU A 298 0.34 12.27 5.60
CA LEU A 298 0.25 10.80 5.64
C LEU A 298 1.58 10.13 5.28
N LEU A 299 2.28 10.63 4.26
CA LEU A 299 3.60 10.13 3.86
C LEU A 299 4.66 10.39 4.96
N GLY A 300 4.61 11.55 5.62
CA GLY A 300 5.50 11.88 6.73
C GLY A 300 5.30 10.96 7.94
N LEU A 301 4.04 10.65 8.28
CA LEU A 301 3.71 9.70 9.35
C LEU A 301 4.21 8.28 9.05
N GLU A 302 3.99 7.78 7.82
CA GLU A 302 4.44 6.46 7.39
C GLU A 302 5.98 6.38 7.35
N GLY A 303 6.65 7.39 6.78
CA GLY A 303 8.10 7.47 6.74
C GLY A 303 8.73 7.56 8.13
N GLY A 304 8.14 8.36 9.02
CA GLY A 304 8.55 8.50 10.41
C GLY A 304 8.44 7.18 11.19
N TRP A 305 7.32 6.46 11.02
CA TRP A 305 7.12 5.14 11.58
C TRP A 305 8.20 4.15 11.15
N ARG A 306 8.43 4.02 9.84
CA ARG A 306 9.35 3.04 9.27
C ARG A 306 10.81 3.30 9.64
N ARG A 307 11.26 4.54 9.61
CA ARG A 307 12.68 4.89 9.83
C ARG A 307 13.07 5.02 11.29
N TYR A 308 12.18 5.50 12.16
CA TYR A 308 12.58 5.91 13.51
C TYR A 308 11.96 5.08 14.63
N LEU A 309 10.72 4.61 14.46
CA LEU A 309 10.00 3.89 15.53
C LEU A 309 10.19 2.37 15.40
N ARG A 310 10.05 1.82 14.20
CA ARG A 310 10.11 0.37 13.98
C ARG A 310 11.46 -0.28 14.35
N PRO A 311 12.65 0.28 14.00
CA PRO A 311 13.93 -0.34 14.34
C PRO A 311 14.24 -0.35 15.85
N ARG A 312 13.48 0.41 16.64
CA ARG A 312 13.68 0.56 18.09
C ARG A 312 12.69 -0.27 18.91
N MET A 313 11.87 -1.08 18.26
CA MET A 313 10.96 -2.00 18.91
C MET A 313 11.74 -3.25 19.32
N ARG A 314 11.76 -3.56 20.61
CA ARG A 314 12.20 -4.85 21.13
C ARG A 314 11.01 -5.60 21.68
N TRP A 315 10.90 -6.86 21.29
CA TRP A 315 9.92 -7.76 21.86
C TRP A 315 10.40 -8.20 23.24
N ASN A 316 9.53 -8.15 24.22
CA ASN A 316 9.69 -8.89 25.46
C ASN A 316 8.49 -9.83 25.61
N THR A 317 8.56 -10.80 26.49
CA THR A 317 7.49 -11.80 26.70
C THR A 317 6.12 -11.21 27.06
N GLY A 318 6.00 -9.89 27.31
CA GLY A 318 4.76 -9.15 27.49
C GLY A 318 4.31 -8.24 26.33
N GLY A 319 5.00 -8.25 25.18
CA GLY A 319 4.64 -7.48 23.98
C GLY A 319 5.80 -6.65 23.39
N VAL A 320 5.46 -5.62 22.61
CA VAL A 320 6.46 -4.72 22.00
C VAL A 320 6.79 -3.55 22.93
N SER A 321 8.02 -3.53 23.41
CA SER A 321 8.59 -2.37 24.12
C SER A 321 9.39 -1.50 23.15
N ALA A 322 9.40 -0.18 23.37
CA ALA A 322 10.22 0.73 22.59
C ALA A 322 11.48 1.07 23.39
N VAL A 323 12.65 0.69 22.87
CA VAL A 323 13.92 1.09 23.49
C VAL A 323 14.16 2.56 23.15
N THR A 324 14.28 3.39 24.18
CA THR A 324 14.63 4.79 23.97
C THR A 324 16.06 4.88 23.41
N PRO A 325 16.46 5.98 22.75
CA PRO A 325 17.83 6.18 22.30
C PRO A 325 18.89 6.13 23.42
N TRP A 326 18.47 6.06 24.69
CA TRP A 326 19.32 5.97 25.88
C TRP A 326 19.39 4.56 26.46
N GLY A 327 18.88 3.54 25.76
CA GLY A 327 18.96 2.14 26.18
C GLY A 327 17.95 1.72 27.26
N THR A 328 17.08 2.62 27.73
CA THR A 328 15.99 2.27 28.65
C THR A 328 14.80 1.73 27.86
N THR A 329 14.34 0.54 28.26
CA THR A 329 13.08 -0.06 27.82
C THR A 329 11.91 0.65 28.49
N VAL A 330 10.92 1.05 27.68
CA VAL A 330 9.64 1.64 28.13
C VAL A 330 8.50 0.81 27.56
#